data_AF-A0A511D4T4-F1
#
_entry.id   AF-A0A511D4T4-F1
#
_cell.length_a   1.000
_cell.length_b   1.000
_cell.length_c   1.000
_cell.angle_alpha   90.00
_cell.angle_beta   90.00
_cell.angle_gamma   90.00
#
_symmetry.space_group_name_H-M   'P 1'
#
loop_
_entity.id
_entity.type
_entity.pdbx_description
1 polymer ?
#
loop_
_entity_poly.entity_id
_entity_poly.type
_entity_poly.pdbx_seq_one_letter_code
_entity_poly.pdbx_strand_id
1 'polypeptide(L)'
;MSESNGKPVTIVPQHQEDDYESRYRPMASRKKVHEQIESSLREIVHSAAYEASQFVSLVYCDRKKDVAVRYGHLVDAIESFELAMIYLGMLKQVLSHRMRVEDEQNLGDPPF
;
A
#
# COMPACT_ATOMS: atom_id res chain seq x y z
N MET A 1 32.86 -72.25 -14.27
CA MET A 1 32.89 -70.92 -14.89
C MET A 1 31.69 -70.82 -15.82
N SER A 2 30.74 -69.95 -15.49
CA SER A 2 29.76 -69.31 -16.40
C SER A 2 29.04 -68.20 -15.63
N GLU A 3 29.61 -67.01 -15.78
CA GLU A 3 29.02 -65.67 -15.87
C GLU A 3 27.61 -65.44 -15.30
N SER A 4 27.55 -64.79 -14.13
CA SER A 4 26.37 -64.08 -13.65
C SER A 4 26.32 -62.70 -14.33
N ASN A 5 25.43 -62.52 -15.30
CA ASN A 5 25.16 -61.23 -15.94
C ASN A 5 24.38 -60.31 -14.98
N GLY A 6 25.09 -59.68 -14.05
CA GLY A 6 24.57 -58.59 -13.22
C GLY A 6 24.48 -57.31 -14.03
N LYS A 7 23.36 -57.06 -14.71
CA LYS A 7 23.04 -55.71 -15.18
C LYS A 7 22.70 -54.84 -13.96
N PRO A 8 23.33 -53.68 -13.76
CA PRO A 8 22.90 -52.75 -12.71
C PRO A 8 21.53 -52.22 -13.11
N VAL A 9 20.53 -52.52 -12.29
CA VAL A 9 19.23 -51.86 -12.38
C VAL A 9 19.45 -50.44 -11.85
N THR A 10 19.54 -49.48 -12.75
CA THR A 10 19.42 -48.07 -12.39
C THR A 10 17.99 -47.89 -11.87
N ILE A 11 17.85 -47.82 -10.56
CA ILE A 11 16.62 -47.36 -9.92
C ILE A 11 16.50 -45.89 -10.30
N VAL A 12 15.73 -45.59 -11.34
CA VAL A 12 15.25 -44.23 -11.57
C VAL A 12 14.40 -43.90 -10.36
N PRO A 13 14.68 -42.81 -9.61
CA PRO A 13 13.79 -42.41 -8.55
C PRO A 13 12.46 -42.04 -9.21
N GLN A 14 11.47 -42.92 -9.11
CA GLN A 14 10.07 -42.52 -9.25
C GLN A 14 9.67 -41.78 -7.97
N HIS A 15 10.27 -40.61 -7.77
CA HIS A 15 9.60 -39.51 -7.08
C HIS A 15 9.04 -38.60 -8.17
N GLN A 16 8.04 -39.10 -8.90
CA GLN A 16 6.96 -38.24 -9.35
C GLN A 16 5.89 -38.29 -8.25
N GLU A 17 6.30 -37.87 -7.07
CA GLU A 17 5.39 -37.40 -6.03
C GLU A 17 4.74 -36.13 -6.60
N ASP A 18 3.46 -36.23 -6.96
CA ASP A 18 2.37 -35.36 -6.48
C ASP A 18 2.72 -33.97 -5.90
N ASP A 19 3.61 -33.18 -6.52
CA ASP A 19 4.03 -31.90 -5.92
C ASP A 19 4.13 -30.72 -6.90
N TYR A 20 3.38 -30.79 -8.02
CA TYR A 20 3.20 -29.64 -8.91
C TYR A 20 2.01 -28.74 -8.53
N GLU A 21 1.05 -29.25 -7.76
CA GLU A 21 -0.15 -28.50 -7.33
C GLU A 21 -0.04 -27.83 -5.94
N SER A 22 0.96 -28.17 -5.12
CA SER A 22 1.11 -27.61 -3.76
C SER A 22 2.17 -26.50 -3.63
N ARG A 23 2.66 -25.93 -4.74
CA ARG A 23 3.48 -24.72 -4.63
C ARG A 23 2.59 -23.58 -4.21
N TYR A 24 2.82 -23.03 -3.02
CA TYR A 24 2.34 -21.70 -2.62
C TYR A 24 2.69 -20.70 -3.75
N ARG A 25 1.70 -20.40 -4.60
CA ARG A 25 1.81 -19.47 -5.74
C ARG A 25 0.93 -18.26 -5.45
N PRO A 26 1.34 -17.36 -4.54
CA PRO A 26 0.57 -16.17 -4.30
C PRO A 26 0.57 -15.33 -5.58
N MET A 27 -0.59 -15.24 -6.24
CA MET A 27 -0.85 -14.22 -7.25
C MET A 27 -0.97 -12.82 -6.61
N ALA A 28 -1.08 -12.76 -5.29
CA ALA A 28 -1.17 -11.54 -4.50
C ALA A 28 0.22 -10.90 -4.33
N SER A 29 0.30 -9.59 -4.56
CA SER A 29 1.50 -8.79 -4.34
C SER A 29 1.27 -7.80 -3.20
N ARG A 30 1.96 -7.98 -2.08
CA ARG A 30 1.94 -7.01 -0.97
C ARG A 30 2.39 -5.62 -1.44
N LYS A 31 3.42 -5.56 -2.29
CA LYS A 31 3.92 -4.31 -2.89
C LYS A 31 2.80 -3.58 -3.64
N LYS A 32 2.06 -4.28 -4.50
CA LYS A 32 0.93 -3.71 -5.24
C LYS A 32 -0.15 -3.15 -4.31
N VAL A 33 -0.48 -3.89 -3.24
CA VAL A 33 -1.46 -3.44 -2.23
C VAL A 33 -0.96 -2.18 -1.52
N HIS A 34 0.30 -2.13 -1.10
CA HIS A 34 0.88 -0.96 -0.45
C HIS A 34 0.91 0.27 -1.37
N GLU A 35 1.29 0.10 -2.64
CA GLU A 35 1.28 1.17 -3.64
C GLU A 35 -0.13 1.72 -3.87
N GLN A 36 -1.14 0.84 -3.93
CA GLN A 36 -2.54 1.23 -4.03
C GLN A 36 -3.00 2.02 -2.80
N ILE A 37 -2.69 1.55 -1.60
CA ILE A 37 -3.01 2.26 -0.35
C ILE A 37 -2.36 3.64 -0.35
N GLU A 38 -1.08 3.72 -0.67
CA GLU A 38 -0.34 4.98 -0.70
C GLU A 38 -0.93 5.97 -1.72
N SER A 39 -1.31 5.48 -2.91
CA SER A 39 -1.97 6.29 -3.93
C SER A 39 -3.33 6.79 -3.46
N SER A 40 -4.17 5.93 -2.89
CA SER A 40 -5.50 6.30 -2.40
C SER A 40 -5.42 7.31 -1.25
N LEU A 41 -4.47 7.13 -0.32
CA LEU A 41 -4.26 8.09 0.76
C LEU A 41 -3.86 9.46 0.22
N ARG A 42 -2.96 9.52 -0.78
CA ARG A 42 -2.58 10.78 -1.43
C ARG A 42 -3.77 11.48 -2.10
N GLU A 43 -4.58 10.71 -2.82
CA GLU A 43 -5.77 11.24 -3.49
C GLU A 43 -6.79 11.79 -2.49
N ILE A 44 -7.08 11.06 -1.40
CA ILE A 44 -7.99 11.51 -0.35
C ILE A 44 -7.50 12.81 0.29
N VAL A 45 -6.21 12.88 0.66
CA VAL A 45 -5.62 14.09 1.25
C VAL A 45 -5.78 15.29 0.33
N HIS A 46 -5.45 15.12 -0.95
CA HIS A 46 -5.52 16.21 -1.92
C HIS A 46 -6.96 16.67 -2.15
N SER A 47 -7.89 15.73 -2.38
CA SER A 47 -9.30 16.04 -2.62
C SER A 47 -9.93 16.71 -1.40
N ALA A 48 -9.72 16.19 -0.19
CA ALA A 48 -10.27 16.76 1.02
C ALA A 48 -9.72 18.17 1.30
N ALA A 49 -8.41 18.39 1.14
CA ALA A 49 -7.82 19.72 1.28
C ALA A 49 -8.33 20.71 0.20
N TYR A 50 -8.55 20.23 -1.03
CA TYR A 50 -9.11 21.03 -2.10
C TYR A 50 -10.54 21.46 -1.78
N GLU A 51 -11.43 20.55 -1.41
CA GLU A 51 -12.82 20.88 -1.03
C GLU A 51 -12.85 21.84 0.16
N ALA A 52 -12.02 21.61 1.18
CA ALA A 52 -11.89 22.51 2.31
C ALA A 52 -11.56 23.95 1.87
N SER A 53 -10.63 24.10 0.91
CA SER A 53 -10.26 25.41 0.36
C SER A 53 -11.42 26.09 -0.41
N GLN A 54 -12.27 25.30 -1.08
CA GLN A 54 -13.47 25.82 -1.75
C GLN A 54 -14.46 26.36 -0.73
N PHE A 55 -14.74 25.60 0.34
CA PHE A 55 -15.63 26.05 1.41
C PHE A 55 -15.11 27.30 2.12
N VAL A 56 -13.81 27.39 2.42
CA VAL A 56 -13.20 28.62 2.96
C VAL A 56 -13.40 29.80 2.00
N SER A 57 -13.23 29.59 0.70
CA SER A 57 -13.44 30.63 -0.32
C SER A 57 -14.90 31.08 -0.35
N LEU A 58 -15.86 30.16 -0.19
CA LEU A 58 -17.28 30.49 -0.13
C LEU A 58 -17.63 31.39 1.05
N VAL A 59 -16.97 31.26 2.21
CA VAL A 59 -17.16 32.19 3.35
C VAL A 59 -16.93 33.66 2.94
N TYR A 60 -15.95 33.90 2.06
CA TYR A 60 -15.63 35.24 1.54
C TYR A 60 -16.59 35.67 0.43
N CYS A 61 -16.93 34.77 -0.49
CA CYS A 61 -17.85 35.06 -1.59
C CYS A 61 -19.28 35.34 -1.08
N ASP A 62 -19.73 34.60 -0.07
CA ASP A 62 -21.06 34.68 0.52
C ASP A 62 -21.14 35.64 1.72
N ARG A 63 -20.26 36.65 1.79
CA ARG A 63 -20.27 37.68 2.85
C ARG A 63 -21.63 38.37 3.05
N LYS A 64 -22.46 38.43 2.02
CA LYS A 64 -23.81 39.03 2.04
C LYS A 64 -24.92 38.03 2.40
N LYS A 65 -24.61 36.74 2.51
CA LYS A 65 -25.57 35.71 2.92
C LYS A 65 -25.75 35.72 4.44
N ASP A 66 -26.79 35.03 4.88
CA ASP A 66 -27.08 34.86 6.29
C ASP A 66 -25.90 34.22 7.05
N VAL A 67 -25.82 34.50 8.34
CA VAL A 67 -24.79 33.95 9.23
C VAL A 67 -24.82 32.43 9.24
N ALA A 68 -26.01 31.80 9.21
CA ALA A 68 -26.13 30.35 9.21
C ALA A 68 -25.45 29.71 7.98
N VAL A 69 -25.57 30.33 6.80
CA VAL A 69 -24.94 29.85 5.56
C VAL A 69 -23.42 29.92 5.66
N ARG A 70 -22.89 31.07 6.09
CA ARG A 70 -21.43 31.25 6.24
C ARG A 70 -20.84 30.35 7.31
N TYR A 71 -21.59 30.09 8.38
CA TYR A 71 -21.20 29.14 9.41
C TYR A 71 -21.20 27.70 8.87
N GLY A 72 -22.19 27.33 8.06
CA GLY A 72 -22.21 26.04 7.34
C GLY A 72 -20.94 25.83 6.51
N HIS A 73 -20.55 26.81 5.70
CA HIS A 73 -19.29 26.75 4.93
C HIS A 73 -18.05 26.55 5.83
N LEU A 74 -18.01 27.16 7.02
CA LEU A 74 -16.90 26.95 7.96
C LEU A 74 -16.90 25.54 8.55
N VAL A 75 -18.07 24.99 8.85
CA VAL A 75 -18.20 23.60 9.34
C VAL A 75 -17.73 22.63 8.27
N ASP A 76 -18.22 22.76 7.03
CA ASP A 76 -17.84 21.89 5.91
C ASP A 76 -16.33 21.96 5.61
N ALA A 77 -15.75 23.16 5.72
CA ALA A 77 -14.31 23.36 5.60
C ALA A 77 -13.51 22.63 6.69
N ILE A 78 -13.95 22.72 7.95
CA ILE A 78 -13.29 22.06 9.08
C ILE A 78 -13.36 20.54 8.92
N GLU A 79 -14.54 19.99 8.64
CA GLU A 79 -14.72 18.55 8.45
C GLU A 79 -13.83 18.01 7.32
N SER A 80 -13.75 18.75 6.21
CA SER A 80 -12.89 18.41 5.08
C SER A 80 -11.39 18.45 5.46
N PHE A 81 -10.96 19.45 6.23
CA PHE A 81 -9.58 19.51 6.73
C PHE A 81 -9.27 18.41 7.76
N GLU A 82 -10.20 18.06 8.63
CA GLU A 82 -10.04 16.97 9.59
C GLU A 82 -9.78 15.64 8.86
N LEU A 83 -10.56 15.35 7.81
CA LEU A 83 -10.32 14.20 6.94
C LEU A 83 -8.92 14.28 6.31
N ALA A 84 -8.56 15.40 5.71
CA ALA A 84 -7.23 15.58 5.10
C ALA A 84 -6.10 15.31 6.11
N MET A 85 -6.22 15.81 7.34
CA MET A 85 -5.21 15.64 8.39
C MET A 85 -5.12 14.20 8.90
N ILE A 86 -6.24 13.52 9.07
CA ILE A 86 -6.27 12.10 9.46
C ILE A 86 -5.53 11.25 8.42
N TYR A 87 -5.91 11.39 7.14
CA TYR A 87 -5.31 10.59 6.07
C TYR A 87 -3.87 11.00 5.76
N LEU A 88 -3.48 12.26 5.99
CA LEU A 88 -2.09 12.69 5.93
C LEU A 88 -1.25 12.03 7.02
N GLY A 89 -1.82 11.89 8.23
CA GLY A 89 -1.20 11.13 9.32
C GLY A 89 -0.96 9.66 8.95
N MET A 90 -1.95 9.02 8.33
CA MET A 90 -1.82 7.64 7.84
C MET A 90 -0.79 7.53 6.72
N LEU A 91 -0.81 8.45 5.76
CA LEU A 91 0.16 8.51 4.66
C LEU A 91 1.59 8.66 5.17
N LYS A 92 1.81 9.54 6.15
CA LYS A 92 3.10 9.71 6.82
C LYS A 92 3.59 8.38 7.41
N GLN A 93 2.73 7.64 8.08
CA GLN A 93 3.09 6.34 8.68
C GLN A 93 3.49 5.33 7.60
N VAL A 94 2.72 5.25 6.50
CA VAL A 94 3.02 4.37 5.36
C VAL A 94 4.37 4.70 4.74
N LEU A 95 4.62 5.99 4.45
CA LEU A 95 5.89 6.45 3.86
C LEU A 95 7.07 6.24 4.81
N SER A 96 6.89 6.52 6.11
CA SER A 96 7.95 6.31 7.11
C SER A 96 8.35 4.84 7.21
N HIS A 97 7.36 3.93 7.18
CA HIS A 97 7.63 2.49 7.15
C HIS A 97 8.39 2.09 5.90
N ARG A 98 7.99 2.59 4.73
CA ARG A 98 8.64 2.29 3.46
C ARG A 98 10.08 2.78 3.40
N MET A 99 10.34 4.03 3.80
CA MET A 99 11.70 4.58 3.86
C MET A 99 12.60 3.76 4.78
N ARG A 100 12.10 3.34 5.95
CA ARG A 100 12.85 2.47 6.85
C ARG A 100 13.21 1.12 6.22
N VAL A 101 12.28 0.49 5.50
CA VAL A 101 12.55 -0.78 4.81
C VAL A 101 13.55 -0.59 3.67
N GLU A 102 13.44 0.51 2.92
CA GLU A 102 14.40 0.84 1.86
C GLU A 102 15.81 1.09 2.44
N ASP A 103 15.91 1.80 3.57
CA ASP A 103 17.18 2.01 4.28
C ASP A 103 17.79 0.69 4.78
N GLU A 104 16.98 -0.18 5.39
CA GLU A 104 17.41 -1.51 5.85
C GLU A 104 17.90 -2.40 4.70
N GLN A 105 17.30 -2.31 3.51
CA GLN A 105 17.73 -3.03 2.31
C GLN A 105 19.01 -2.45 1.66
N ASN A 106 19.18 -1.12 1.71
CA ASN A 106 20.36 -0.44 1.16
C ASN A 106 21.61 -0.60 2.05
N LEU A 107 21.44 -1.01 3.31
CA LEU A 107 22.52 -1.19 4.30
C LEU A 107 23.11 -2.62 4.35
N GLY A 108 22.68 -3.56 3.50
CA GLY A 108 23.35 -4.85 3.31
C GLY A 108 24.08 -4.87 1.96
N ASP A 109 25.41 -4.89 1.86
CA ASP A 109 26.38 -5.69 2.62
C ASP A 109 27.23 -4.91 3.65
N PRO A 110 27.37 -5.41 4.90
CA PRO A 110 28.57 -5.17 5.69
C PRO A 110 29.74 -5.94 5.07
N PRO A 111 30.96 -5.34 4.94
CA PRO A 111 32.11 -6.04 4.40
C PRO A 111 32.59 -7.11 5.41
N PHE A 112 32.21 -8.36 5.18
CA PHE A 112 32.88 -9.53 5.76
C PHE A 112 33.09 -10.60 4.69
#